data_AF-A0A0C2RMB1-F1
#
_entry.id   AF-A0A0C2RMB1-F1
#
_cell.length_a   1.000
_cell.length_b   1.000
_cell.length_c   1.000
_cell.angle_alpha   90.00
_cell.angle_beta   90.00
_cell.angle_gamma   90.00
#
_symmetry.space_group_name_H-M   'P 1'
#
loop_
_entity.id
_entity.type
_entity.pdbx_description
1 polymer ?
#
loop_
_entity_poly.entity_id
_entity_poly.type
_entity_poly.pdbx_seq_one_letter_code
_entity_poly.pdbx_strand_id
1 'polypeptide(L)'
;MSEFQIPKLMTIADMSTRWDMPRQSIHEKKGGYDFPPVVQYVANGRTALYLESDVEKYEELYPWITTPEKRQRRQRFIWSLIQDKVL
;
A
#
# COMPACT_ATOMS: atom_id res chain seq x y z
N MET A 1 22.05 -8.13 -25.43
CA MET A 1 21.70 -8.96 -24.26
C MET A 1 20.89 -8.08 -23.33
N SER A 2 19.67 -8.46 -22.96
CA SER A 2 18.93 -7.70 -21.94
C SER A 2 19.62 -7.90 -20.59
N GLU A 3 19.96 -6.80 -19.91
CA GLU A 3 20.50 -6.83 -18.55
C GLU A 3 19.48 -7.49 -17.61
N PHE A 4 19.86 -8.58 -16.96
CA PHE A 4 19.02 -9.19 -15.94
C PHE A 4 19.01 -8.27 -14.71
N GLN A 5 17.91 -7.55 -14.49
CA GLN A 5 17.73 -6.72 -13.31
C GLN A 5 17.12 -7.54 -12.17
N ILE A 6 17.76 -7.52 -11.02
CA ILE A 6 17.23 -8.13 -9.80
C ILE A 6 15.99 -7.34 -9.37
N PRO A 7 14.82 -7.98 -9.19
CA PRO A 7 13.61 -7.30 -8.75
C PRO A 7 13.81 -6.61 -7.40
N LYS A 8 13.28 -5.39 -7.28
CA LYS A 8 13.28 -4.66 -6.01
C LYS A 8 12.21 -5.21 -5.09
N LEU A 9 12.60 -5.38 -3.82
CA LEU A 9 11.72 -5.85 -2.76
C LEU A 9 11.51 -4.74 -1.74
N MET A 10 10.32 -4.71 -1.17
CA MET A 10 9.90 -3.76 -0.15
C MET A 10 9.46 -4.50 1.10
N THR A 11 9.76 -3.95 2.26
CA THR A 11 9.13 -4.28 3.54
C THR A 11 7.94 -3.37 3.79
N ILE A 12 7.17 -3.66 4.85
CA ILE A 12 6.16 -2.72 5.37
C ILE A 12 6.80 -1.41 5.84
N ALA A 13 8.06 -1.43 6.30
CA ALA A 13 8.76 -0.21 6.67
C ALA A 13 9.08 0.67 5.44
N ASP A 14 9.45 0.07 4.33
CA ASP A 14 9.69 0.80 3.07
C ASP A 14 8.40 1.39 2.52
N MET A 15 7.30 0.62 2.55
CA MET A 15 5.96 1.13 2.18
C MET A 15 5.49 2.25 3.12
N SER A 16 5.81 2.16 4.41
CA SER A 16 5.51 3.20 5.41
C SER A 16 6.17 4.52 5.05
N THR A 17 7.45 4.49 4.65
CA THR A 17 8.16 5.67 4.16
C THR A 17 7.58 6.14 2.82
N ARG A 18 7.37 5.23 1.85
CA ARG A 18 6.88 5.55 0.49
C ARG A 18 5.51 6.22 0.52
N TRP A 19 4.61 5.77 1.38
CA TRP A 19 3.25 6.29 1.47
C TRP A 19 3.07 7.37 2.54
N ASP A 20 4.12 7.72 3.29
CA ASP A 20 4.04 8.59 4.47
C ASP A 20 2.89 8.15 5.40
N MET A 21 2.91 6.87 5.77
CA MET A 21 1.82 6.21 6.50
C MET A 21 2.38 5.39 7.65
N PRO A 22 1.77 5.42 8.86
CA PRO A 22 2.20 4.56 9.96
C PRO A 22 2.14 3.08 9.58
N ARG A 23 3.16 2.30 10.01
CA ARG A 23 3.22 0.85 9.76
C ARG A 23 1.94 0.12 10.15
N GLN A 24 1.32 0.52 11.27
CA GLN A 24 0.07 -0.06 11.76
C GLN A 24 -1.06 0.05 10.72
N SER A 25 -1.21 1.20 10.08
CA SER A 25 -2.23 1.40 9.04
C SER A 25 -1.97 0.55 7.79
N ILE A 26 -0.72 0.23 7.49
CA ILE A 26 -0.37 -0.68 6.40
C ILE A 26 -0.67 -2.12 6.80
N HIS A 27 -0.40 -2.52 8.05
CA HIS A 27 -0.78 -3.83 8.56
C HIS A 27 -2.29 -4.08 8.50
N GLU A 28 -3.11 -3.07 8.77
CA GLU A 28 -4.57 -3.15 8.60
C GLU A 28 -4.95 -3.38 7.13
N LYS A 29 -4.31 -2.66 6.19
CA LYS A 29 -4.53 -2.82 4.75
C LYS A 29 -4.12 -4.18 4.22
N LYS A 30 -3.05 -4.75 4.77
CA LYS A 30 -2.55 -6.09 4.42
C LYS A 30 -3.62 -7.18 4.56
N GLY A 31 -4.63 -6.98 5.41
CA GLY A 31 -5.76 -7.92 5.53
C GLY A 31 -6.69 -7.96 4.32
N GLY A 32 -6.59 -7.01 3.38
CA GLY A 32 -7.36 -7.00 2.14
C GLY A 32 -6.90 -8.08 1.15
N TYR A 33 -7.86 -8.67 0.43
CA TYR A 33 -7.59 -9.75 -0.55
C TYR A 33 -6.75 -9.29 -1.75
N ASP A 34 -6.69 -7.99 -1.98
CA ASP A 34 -6.07 -7.31 -3.12
C ASP A 34 -4.74 -6.64 -2.75
N PHE A 35 -4.30 -6.74 -1.49
CA PHE A 35 -3.01 -6.24 -1.07
C PHE A 35 -1.88 -7.03 -1.75
N PRO A 36 -0.72 -6.41 -2.08
CA PRO A 36 0.39 -7.11 -2.72
C PRO A 36 0.76 -8.41 -1.97
N PRO A 37 0.94 -9.53 -2.70
CA PRO A 37 1.28 -10.79 -2.07
C PRO A 37 2.71 -10.75 -1.49
N VAL A 38 2.90 -11.46 -0.39
CA VAL A 38 4.24 -11.67 0.17
C VAL A 38 5.00 -12.64 -0.73
N VAL A 39 6.19 -12.27 -1.18
CA VAL A 39 7.04 -13.14 -2.03
C VAL A 39 8.10 -13.90 -1.24
N GLN A 40 8.50 -13.39 -0.08
CA GLN A 40 9.48 -14.05 0.80
C GLN A 40 9.34 -13.54 2.23
N TYR A 41 9.75 -14.36 3.20
CA TYR A 41 10.01 -13.95 4.57
C TYR A 41 11.51 -14.01 4.90
N VAL A 42 12.01 -13.00 5.60
CA VAL A 42 13.39 -12.93 6.10
C VAL A 42 13.40 -12.70 7.62
N ALA A 43 14.59 -12.62 8.22
CA ALA A 43 14.77 -12.46 9.66
C ALA A 43 14.02 -13.53 10.47
N ASN A 44 14.25 -14.80 10.12
CA ASN A 44 13.61 -15.98 10.72
C ASN A 44 12.06 -15.90 10.66
N GLY A 45 11.51 -15.51 9.51
CA GLY A 45 10.07 -15.47 9.29
C GLY A 45 9.38 -14.18 9.74
N ARG A 46 10.11 -13.22 10.33
CA ARG A 46 9.49 -12.02 10.94
C ARG A 46 9.19 -10.91 9.95
N THR A 47 9.97 -10.79 8.88
CA THR A 47 9.85 -9.67 7.93
C THR A 47 9.37 -10.18 6.59
N ALA A 48 8.15 -9.80 6.21
CA ALA A 48 7.61 -10.05 4.88
C ALA A 48 8.24 -9.10 3.84
N LEU A 49 8.57 -9.64 2.67
CA LEU A 49 9.03 -8.92 1.50
C LEU A 49 7.96 -8.97 0.41
N TYR A 50 7.80 -7.85 -0.28
CA TYR A 50 6.82 -7.62 -1.34
C TYR A 50 7.55 -7.16 -2.60
N LEU A 51 7.10 -7.55 -3.78
CA LEU A 51 7.66 -7.01 -5.03
C LEU A 51 7.26 -5.54 -5.18
N GLU A 52 8.23 -4.66 -5.47
CA GLU A 52 7.95 -3.24 -5.74
C GLU A 52 6.94 -3.09 -6.89
N SER A 53 7.07 -3.89 -7.94
CA SER A 53 6.14 -3.87 -9.08
C SER A 53 4.70 -4.21 -8.71
N ASP A 54 4.47 -5.04 -7.69
CA ASP A 54 3.12 -5.36 -7.24
C ASP A 54 2.58 -4.27 -6.32
N VAL A 55 3.45 -3.62 -5.54
CA VAL A 55 3.11 -2.39 -4.81
C VAL A 55 2.71 -1.29 -5.78
N GLU A 56 3.40 -1.12 -6.90
CA GLU A 56 3.07 -0.14 -7.94
C GLU A 56 1.71 -0.41 -8.58
N LYS A 57 1.40 -1.67 -8.94
CA LYS A 57 0.06 -2.04 -9.43
C LYS A 57 -1.03 -1.72 -8.40
N TYR A 58 -0.76 -1.94 -7.12
CA TYR A 58 -1.69 -1.58 -6.06
C TYR A 58 -1.89 -0.05 -5.95
N GLU A 59 -0.83 0.74 -6.15
CA GLU A 59 -0.91 2.20 -6.22
C GLU A 59 -1.73 2.69 -7.42
N GLU A 60 -1.64 2.01 -8.57
CA GLU A 60 -2.46 2.31 -9.74
C GLU A 60 -3.96 2.05 -9.48
N LEU A 61 -4.30 0.95 -8.80
CA LEU A 61 -5.67 0.64 -8.39
C LEU A 61 -6.19 1.58 -7.30
N TYR A 62 -5.30 2.01 -6.40
CA TYR A 62 -5.64 2.86 -5.27
C TYR A 62 -4.78 4.13 -5.22
N PRO A 63 -4.88 5.06 -6.19
CA PRO A 63 -3.99 6.22 -6.27
C PRO A 63 -4.07 7.13 -5.05
N TRP A 64 -5.16 7.04 -4.30
CA TRP A 64 -5.37 7.80 -3.08
C TRP A 64 -4.47 7.39 -1.92
N ILE A 65 -3.81 6.22 -1.98
CA ILE A 65 -2.92 5.76 -0.91
C ILE A 65 -1.58 6.47 -0.89
N THR A 66 -1.12 7.03 -2.03
CA THR A 66 0.28 7.41 -2.19
C THR A 66 0.70 8.64 -1.38
N THR A 67 -0.22 9.54 -1.01
CA THR A 67 0.10 10.74 -0.22
C THR A 67 -0.97 11.08 0.82
N PRO A 68 -0.63 11.79 1.92
CA PRO A 68 -1.60 12.24 2.91
C PRO A 68 -2.76 13.04 2.31
N GLU A 69 -2.48 13.94 1.37
CA GLU A 69 -3.47 14.84 0.77
C GLU A 69 -4.52 14.06 -0.03
N LYS A 70 -4.09 13.04 -0.79
CA LYS A 70 -5.02 12.20 -1.54
C LYS A 70 -5.88 11.35 -0.62
N ARG A 71 -5.32 10.84 0.49
CA ARG A 71 -6.08 10.12 1.52
C ARG A 71 -7.14 11.01 2.15
N GLN A 72 -6.77 12.23 2.55
CA GLN A 72 -7.72 13.21 3.10
C GLN A 72 -8.81 13.58 2.09
N ARG A 73 -8.47 13.75 0.81
CA ARG A 73 -9.45 14.03 -0.25
C ARG A 73 -10.46 12.91 -0.38
N ARG A 74 -10.00 11.65 -0.38
CA ARG A 74 -10.89 10.48 -0.39
C ARG A 74 -11.78 10.43 0.85
N GLN A 75 -11.22 10.71 2.03
CA GLN A 75 -11.99 10.75 3.28
C GLN A 75 -13.11 11.80 3.22
N ARG A 76 -12.80 13.02 2.75
CA ARG A 76 -13.79 14.10 2.56
C ARG A 76 -14.87 13.72 1.56
N PHE A 77 -14.50 13.08 0.45
CA PHE A 77 -15.46 12.59 -0.54
C PHE A 77 -16.38 11.51 0.05
N ILE A 78 -15.85 10.53 0.78
CA ILE A 78 -16.68 9.51 1.44
C ILE A 78 -17.62 10.17 2.46
N TRP A 79 -17.14 11.16 3.21
CA TRP A 79 -17.94 11.90 4.16
C TRP A 79 -19.11 12.62 3.49
N SER A 80 -18.91 13.28 2.35
CA SER A 80 -20.00 13.95 1.63
C SER A 80 -21.08 12.95 1.16
N LEU A 81 -20.67 11.78 0.65
CA LEU A 81 -21.62 10.73 0.26
C LEU A 81 -22.47 10.19 1.43
N ILE A 82 -21.97 10.24 2.66
CA ILE A 82 -22.72 9.82 3.85
C ILE A 82 -23.70 10.90 4.26
N GLN A 83 -23.28 12.17 4.27
CA GLN A 83 -24.15 13.29 4.65
C GLN A 83 -25.34 13.44 3.68
N ASP A 84 -25.11 13.24 2.38
CA ASP A 84 -26.15 13.32 1.35
C ASP A 84 -27.22 12.21 1.46
N LYS A 85 -26.97 11.14 2.23
CA LYS A 85 -27.91 10.02 2.44
C LYS A 85 -28.77 10.15 3.71
N VAL A 86 -28.55 11.19 4.51
CA VAL A 86 -29.24 11.41 5.80
C VAL A 86 -30.28 12.54 5.70
N LEU A 87 -30.60 13.00 4.48
CA LEU A 87 -31.69 13.94 4.17
C LEU A 87 -32.78 13.28 3.33
#